data_AF-A0A7S4FRH6-F1
#
_entry.id   AF-A0A7S4FRH6-F1
#
_cell.length_a   1.000
_cell.length_b   1.000
_cell.length_c   1.000
_cell.angle_alpha   90.00
_cell.angle_beta   90.00
_cell.angle_gamma   90.00
#
_symmetry.space_group_name_H-M   'P 1'
#
loop_
_entity.id
_entity.type
_entity.pdbx_description
1 polymer ?
#
loop_
_entity_poly.entity_id
_entity_poly.type
_entity_poly.pdbx_seq_one_letter_code
_entity_poly.pdbx_strand_id
1 'polypeptide(L)'
;GLFFFVLSASMNWNQKETNEVHLQTIWAEHIAKERLHRADKESFSINPHKLRKTVLTEPVSTRPKRFLDKDHVLLESINRRLQGDVAGSTFRNADTKLPDHLDKTLKAVHDMPKDKYPYPQTEQQEVGWVSDPLVREARDSKFTHPKHTCDITRFAANIISASCVDPFKKSAPK
;
A
#
# COMPACT_ATOMS: atom_id res chain seq x y z
N GLY A 1 29.51 40.07 -24.71
CA GLY A 1 28.67 38.91 -25.02
C GLY A 1 29.04 37.79 -24.08
N LEU A 2 28.16 37.47 -23.11
CA LEU A 2 28.36 36.36 -22.20
C LEU A 2 28.01 35.05 -22.93
N PHE A 3 29.00 34.20 -23.16
CA PHE A 3 28.76 32.80 -23.50
C PHE A 3 28.46 32.04 -22.20
N PHE A 4 27.20 31.66 -22.01
CA PHE A 4 26.79 30.68 -20.99
C PHE A 4 27.23 29.30 -21.45
N PHE A 5 28.32 28.79 -20.88
CA PHE A 5 28.74 27.40 -21.07
C PHE A 5 27.90 26.52 -20.13
N VAL A 6 26.87 25.88 -20.66
CA VAL A 6 26.11 24.84 -19.95
C VAL A 6 26.99 23.60 -19.90
N LEU A 7 27.70 23.40 -18.78
CA LEU A 7 28.38 22.15 -18.50
C LEU A 7 27.31 21.12 -18.09
N SER A 8 26.85 20.34 -19.05
CA SER A 8 26.06 19.13 -18.77
C SER A 8 26.99 18.10 -18.14
N ALA A 9 26.92 17.96 -16.82
CA ALA A 9 27.64 16.93 -16.09
C ALA A 9 27.03 15.56 -16.41
N SER A 10 27.66 14.81 -17.31
CA SER A 10 27.37 13.39 -17.52
C SER A 10 27.77 12.62 -16.26
N MET A 11 26.79 12.15 -15.49
CA MET A 11 27.03 11.27 -14.34
C MET A 11 27.53 9.92 -14.83
N ASN A 12 28.83 9.68 -14.63
CA ASN A 12 29.44 8.38 -14.83
C ASN A 12 29.14 7.50 -13.60
N TRP A 13 28.18 6.58 -13.74
CA TRP A 13 27.68 5.69 -12.68
C TRP A 13 28.69 4.65 -12.17
N ASN A 14 29.93 4.67 -12.66
CA ASN A 14 30.90 3.58 -12.44
C ASN A 14 32.22 4.02 -11.77
N GLN A 15 32.26 5.13 -11.04
CA GLN A 15 33.43 5.51 -10.24
C GLN A 15 33.12 5.42 -8.74
N LYS A 16 33.86 4.54 -8.04
CA LYS A 16 33.74 4.24 -6.60
C LYS A 16 34.54 5.18 -5.70
N GLU A 17 35.15 6.24 -6.23
CA GLU A 17 35.97 7.17 -5.45
C GLU A 17 35.28 8.52 -5.40
N THR A 18 34.50 8.75 -4.34
CA THR A 18 33.89 10.06 -4.08
C THR A 18 34.97 11.00 -3.57
N ASN A 19 35.46 11.88 -4.45
CA ASN A 19 36.31 13.00 -4.08
C ASN A 19 35.59 13.88 -3.02
N GLU A 20 36.32 14.43 -2.05
CA GLU A 20 35.77 15.32 -1.00
C GLU A 20 34.95 16.48 -1.59
N VAL A 21 35.39 17.02 -2.72
CA VAL A 21 34.66 18.09 -3.45
C VAL A 21 33.28 17.61 -3.91
N HIS A 22 33.15 16.34 -4.29
CA HIS A 22 31.88 15.74 -4.71
C HIS A 22 30.92 15.59 -3.52
N LEU A 23 31.43 15.17 -2.35
CA LEU A 23 30.65 15.09 -1.12
C LEU A 23 30.17 16.47 -0.67
N GLN A 24 31.02 17.49 -0.76
CA GLN A 24 30.63 18.88 -0.48
C GLN A 24 29.55 19.39 -1.43
N THR A 25 29.59 18.97 -2.71
CA THR A 25 28.59 19.35 -3.71
C THR A 25 27.22 18.72 -3.39
N ILE A 26 27.20 17.42 -3.07
CA ILE A 26 25.98 16.71 -2.63
C ILE A 26 25.41 17.38 -1.38
N TRP A 27 26.26 17.72 -0.41
CA TRP A 27 25.83 18.35 0.84
C TRP A 27 25.27 19.75 0.62
N ALA A 28 25.90 20.55 -0.24
CA ALA A 28 25.41 21.88 -0.61
C ALA A 28 24.05 21.80 -1.32
N GLU A 29 23.87 20.84 -2.23
CA GLU A 29 22.58 20.58 -2.89
C GLU A 29 21.50 20.16 -1.88
N HIS A 30 21.86 19.30 -0.92
CA HIS A 30 20.94 18.84 0.13
C HIS A 30 20.48 20.01 1.02
N ILE A 31 21.39 20.86 1.49
CA ILE A 31 21.06 22.07 2.26
C ILE A 31 20.18 23.01 1.45
N ALA A 32 20.47 23.20 0.16
CA ALA A 32 19.67 24.05 -0.72
C ALA A 32 18.24 23.52 -0.87
N LYS A 33 18.08 22.19 -1.04
CA LYS A 33 16.76 21.54 -1.07
C LYS A 33 16.04 21.66 0.27
N GLU A 34 16.73 21.48 1.39
CA GLU A 34 16.11 21.60 2.73
C GLU A 34 15.55 23.02 2.95
N ARG A 35 16.30 24.05 2.53
CA ARG A 35 15.86 25.46 2.59
C ARG A 35 14.68 25.76 1.66
N LEU A 36 14.53 25.04 0.55
CA LEU A 36 13.45 25.26 -0.42
C LEU A 36 12.10 24.67 0.06
N HIS A 37 12.11 23.67 0.95
CA HIS A 37 10.92 22.86 1.28
C HIS A 37 10.18 23.26 2.57
N ARG A 38 10.49 24.40 3.19
CA ARG A 38 9.71 24.90 4.35
C ARG A 38 8.96 26.19 4.02
N ALA A 39 7.97 26.07 3.16
CA ALA A 39 6.83 26.99 3.19
C ALA A 39 5.69 26.21 3.85
N ASP A 40 5.61 26.30 5.18
CA ASP A 40 4.49 25.73 5.92
C ASP A 40 3.21 26.40 5.39
N LYS A 41 2.35 25.61 4.75
CA LYS A 41 1.06 26.12 4.26
C LYS A 41 0.14 26.28 5.47
N GLU A 42 0.30 27.38 6.19
CA GLU A 42 -0.46 27.67 7.42
C GLU A 42 -1.95 27.91 7.15
N SER A 43 -2.34 28.23 5.92
CA SER A 43 -3.74 28.45 5.53
C SER A 43 -4.26 27.33 4.62
N PHE A 44 -4.86 26.32 5.23
CA PHE A 44 -5.74 25.40 4.50
C PHE A 44 -7.04 26.14 4.18
N SER A 45 -7.29 26.52 2.91
CA SER A 45 -8.55 27.19 2.53
C SER A 45 -9.75 26.23 2.44
N ILE A 46 -9.51 24.93 2.60
CA ILE A 46 -10.51 23.88 2.43
C ILE A 46 -11.04 23.46 3.80
N ASN A 47 -12.32 23.75 4.03
CA ASN A 47 -13.04 23.27 5.19
C ASN A 47 -13.24 21.74 5.09
N PRO A 48 -12.73 20.94 6.03
CA PRO A 48 -12.82 19.48 5.99
C PRO A 48 -14.27 18.95 6.04
N HIS A 49 -15.21 19.71 6.60
CA HIS A 49 -16.63 19.35 6.57
C HIS A 49 -17.26 19.46 5.18
N LYS A 50 -16.64 20.23 4.26
CA LYS A 50 -17.09 20.36 2.85
C LYS A 50 -16.54 19.27 1.93
N LEU A 51 -15.51 18.53 2.36
CA LEU A 51 -14.89 17.43 1.59
C LEU A 51 -15.72 16.14 1.54
N ARG A 52 -16.75 16.00 2.38
CA ARG A 52 -17.56 14.77 2.47
C ARG A 52 -18.44 14.48 1.23
N LYS A 53 -18.63 15.46 0.33
CA LYS A 53 -19.49 15.33 -0.85
C LYS A 53 -18.74 15.16 -2.17
N THR A 54 -17.47 15.52 -2.22
CA THR A 54 -16.62 15.31 -3.39
C THR A 54 -15.93 13.97 -3.21
N VAL A 55 -16.40 12.97 -3.94
CA VAL A 55 -15.68 11.72 -4.16
C VAL A 55 -14.26 12.10 -4.60
N LEU A 56 -13.28 11.86 -3.72
CA LEU A 56 -11.87 12.26 -3.91
C LEU A 56 -11.13 11.33 -4.90
N THR A 57 -11.87 10.48 -5.58
CA THR A 57 -11.37 9.60 -6.62
C THR A 57 -11.90 10.12 -7.93
N GLU A 58 -11.04 10.13 -8.96
CA GLU A 58 -11.50 10.35 -10.32
C GLU A 58 -12.71 9.44 -10.60
N PRO A 59 -13.79 9.94 -11.24
CA PRO A 59 -14.89 9.08 -11.61
C PRO A 59 -14.33 7.90 -12.40
N VAL A 60 -14.81 6.69 -12.08
CA VAL A 60 -14.41 5.46 -12.79
C VAL A 60 -14.48 5.76 -14.28
N SER A 61 -13.32 5.69 -14.94
CA SER A 61 -13.18 6.06 -16.34
C SER A 61 -14.30 5.44 -17.17
N THR A 62 -15.09 6.27 -17.84
CA THR A 62 -16.07 5.83 -18.86
C THR A 62 -15.39 5.43 -20.17
N ARG A 63 -14.05 5.29 -20.19
CA ARG A 63 -13.35 4.74 -21.36
C ARG A 63 -13.99 3.41 -21.72
N PRO A 64 -14.44 3.21 -22.98
CA PRO A 64 -14.79 1.88 -23.42
C PRO A 64 -13.57 0.99 -23.22
N LYS A 65 -13.80 -0.27 -22.84
CA LYS A 65 -12.80 -1.32 -22.53
C LYS A 65 -11.85 -1.68 -23.69
N ARG A 66 -11.57 -0.78 -24.63
CA ARG A 66 -10.63 -0.94 -25.74
C ARG A 66 -9.16 -1.07 -25.29
N PHE A 67 -8.87 -0.80 -24.02
CA PHE A 67 -7.55 -1.10 -23.44
C PHE A 67 -7.31 -2.62 -23.33
N LEU A 68 -8.38 -3.43 -23.24
CA LEU A 68 -8.30 -4.88 -23.07
C LEU A 68 -8.20 -5.67 -24.39
N ASP A 69 -8.36 -5.05 -25.56
CA ASP A 69 -8.33 -5.79 -26.83
C ASP A 69 -6.91 -6.29 -27.18
N LYS A 70 -5.88 -5.49 -26.85
CA LYS A 70 -4.47 -5.89 -27.04
C LYS A 70 -4.08 -7.00 -26.07
N ASP A 71 -4.55 -6.89 -24.83
CA ASP A 71 -4.32 -7.91 -23.80
C ASP A 71 -5.03 -9.21 -24.18
N HIS A 72 -6.21 -9.15 -24.79
CA HIS A 72 -6.94 -10.35 -25.20
C HIS A 72 -6.23 -11.14 -26.29
N VAL A 73 -5.69 -10.47 -27.32
CA VAL A 73 -4.89 -11.11 -28.38
C VAL A 73 -3.60 -11.70 -27.83
N LEU A 74 -2.94 -10.98 -26.91
CA LEU A 74 -1.74 -11.46 -26.26
C LEU A 74 -2.03 -12.68 -25.36
N LEU A 75 -3.08 -12.62 -24.55
CA LEU A 75 -3.55 -13.73 -23.71
C LEU A 75 -3.96 -14.94 -24.55
N GLU A 76 -4.64 -14.74 -25.67
CA GLU A 76 -5.02 -15.81 -26.59
C GLU A 76 -3.79 -16.46 -27.23
N SER A 77 -2.79 -15.65 -27.62
CA SER A 77 -1.53 -16.15 -28.17
C SER A 77 -0.72 -16.95 -27.15
N ILE A 78 -0.71 -16.53 -25.88
CA ILE A 78 -0.07 -17.23 -24.76
C ILE A 78 -0.79 -18.55 -24.50
N ASN A 79 -2.12 -18.54 -24.41
CA ASN A 79 -2.92 -19.74 -24.18
C ASN A 79 -2.73 -20.76 -25.32
N ARG A 80 -2.68 -20.29 -26.57
CA ARG A 80 -2.41 -21.15 -27.74
C ARG A 80 -1.01 -21.76 -27.68
N ARG A 81 -0.02 -20.99 -27.23
CA ARG A 81 1.35 -21.48 -27.03
C ARG A 81 1.43 -22.54 -25.94
N LEU A 82 0.74 -22.34 -24.82
CA LEU A 82 0.67 -23.28 -23.70
C LEU A 82 -0.08 -24.58 -24.07
N GLN A 83 -1.11 -24.50 -24.92
CA GLN A 83 -1.85 -25.66 -25.39
C GLN A 83 -1.13 -26.44 -26.51
N GLY A 84 -0.20 -25.80 -27.23
CA GLY A 84 0.58 -26.42 -28.32
C GLY A 84 1.60 -27.46 -27.86
N ASP A 85 1.94 -27.49 -26.57
CA ASP A 85 2.90 -28.46 -26.00
C ASP A 85 2.22 -29.74 -25.45
N VAL A 86 0.92 -29.94 -25.71
CA VAL A 86 0.15 -31.11 -25.24
C VAL A 86 0.25 -32.28 -26.24
N ALA A 87 1.48 -32.65 -26.57
CA ALA A 87 1.81 -33.97 -27.11
C ALA A 87 3.00 -34.54 -26.33
N GLY A 88 2.92 -34.56 -24.98
CA GLY A 88 4.00 -35.18 -24.22
C GLY A 88 4.10 -34.96 -22.72
N SER A 89 3.11 -34.42 -22.00
CA SER A 89 3.14 -34.56 -20.55
C SER A 89 1.80 -35.06 -20.00
N THR A 90 1.80 -36.33 -19.65
CA THR A 90 0.84 -36.93 -18.74
C THR A 90 0.85 -36.15 -17.42
N PHE A 91 -0.08 -35.21 -17.26
CA PHE A 91 -0.46 -34.67 -15.96
C PHE A 91 -1.21 -35.77 -15.20
N ARG A 92 -0.46 -36.78 -14.73
CA ARG A 92 -0.95 -37.75 -13.76
C ARG A 92 -0.65 -37.19 -12.38
N ASN A 93 -1.68 -37.23 -11.53
CA ASN A 93 -1.61 -37.00 -10.10
C ASN A 93 -0.36 -37.65 -9.50
N ALA A 94 0.59 -36.82 -9.10
CA ALA A 94 1.69 -37.16 -8.24
C ALA A 94 1.99 -35.91 -7.43
N ASP A 95 2.34 -36.10 -6.16
CA ASP A 95 2.80 -35.09 -5.21
C ASP A 95 4.11 -34.43 -5.69
N THR A 96 4.09 -33.76 -6.83
CA THR A 96 5.23 -32.99 -7.33
C THR A 96 5.23 -31.71 -6.54
N LYS A 97 5.97 -31.72 -5.43
CA LYS A 97 6.35 -30.51 -4.71
C LYS A 97 6.77 -29.47 -5.75
N LEU A 98 6.16 -28.29 -5.66
CA LEU A 98 6.51 -27.16 -6.52
C LEU A 98 8.03 -26.99 -6.43
N PRO A 99 8.74 -26.69 -7.53
CA PRO A 99 10.20 -26.62 -7.49
C PRO A 99 10.65 -25.69 -6.36
N ASP A 100 11.58 -26.15 -5.52
CA ASP A 100 11.89 -25.59 -4.19
C ASP A 100 12.06 -24.07 -4.13
N HIS A 101 12.55 -23.46 -5.22
CA HIS A 101 12.73 -22.01 -5.31
C HIS A 101 11.40 -21.25 -5.36
N LEU A 102 10.37 -21.80 -6.02
CA LEU A 102 9.03 -21.23 -6.08
C LEU A 102 8.34 -21.33 -4.72
N ASP A 103 8.46 -22.47 -4.05
CA ASP A 103 7.91 -22.63 -2.70
C ASP A 103 8.55 -21.66 -1.70
N LYS A 104 9.86 -21.43 -1.81
CA LYS A 104 10.56 -20.44 -0.99
C LYS A 104 10.13 -19.00 -1.30
N THR A 105 9.94 -18.67 -2.59
CA THR A 105 9.50 -17.33 -2.97
C THR A 105 8.06 -17.06 -2.54
N LEU A 106 7.16 -18.02 -2.72
CA LEU A 106 5.78 -17.89 -2.26
C LEU A 106 5.69 -17.73 -0.73
N LYS A 107 6.51 -18.48 0.02
CA LYS A 107 6.61 -18.28 1.48
C LYS A 107 7.14 -16.89 1.82
N ALA A 108 8.23 -16.46 1.18
CA ALA A 108 8.85 -15.15 1.40
C ALA A 108 7.95 -13.94 1.02
N VAL A 109 6.92 -14.15 0.20
CA VAL A 109 5.90 -13.13 -0.11
C VAL A 109 4.95 -12.91 1.07
N HIS A 110 4.67 -13.95 1.85
CA HIS A 110 3.75 -13.91 2.99
C HIS A 110 4.42 -13.64 4.34
N ASP A 111 5.75 -13.71 4.40
CA ASP A 111 6.51 -13.39 5.60
C ASP A 111 6.27 -11.94 6.04
N MET A 112 6.22 -11.70 7.35
CA MET A 112 6.05 -10.35 7.87
C MET A 112 7.31 -9.51 7.58
N PRO A 113 7.18 -8.19 7.41
CA PRO A 113 8.33 -7.30 7.18
C PRO A 113 9.47 -7.48 8.19
N LYS A 114 9.13 -7.77 9.45
CA LYS A 114 10.05 -8.02 10.57
C LYS A 114 10.87 -9.31 10.41
N ASP A 115 10.31 -10.32 9.74
CA ASP A 115 11.01 -11.58 9.44
C ASP A 115 11.93 -11.42 8.22
N LYS A 116 11.58 -10.50 7.31
CA LYS A 116 12.32 -10.25 6.07
C LYS A 116 13.51 -9.30 6.24
N TYR A 117 13.42 -8.32 7.14
CA TYR A 117 14.43 -7.30 7.34
C TYR A 117 14.76 -7.11 8.83
N PRO A 118 16.03 -6.86 9.19
CA PRO A 118 16.41 -6.63 10.58
C PRO A 118 15.92 -5.28 11.13
N TYR A 119 15.73 -4.28 10.25
CA TYR A 119 15.34 -2.92 10.60
C TYR A 119 14.26 -2.42 9.62
N PRO A 120 13.36 -1.53 10.06
CA PRO A 120 12.33 -0.95 9.20
C PRO A 120 13.00 -0.17 8.06
N GLN A 121 12.52 -0.36 6.84
CA GLN A 121 13.07 0.31 5.64
C GLN A 121 12.36 1.63 5.34
N THR A 122 11.17 1.84 5.89
CA THR A 122 10.34 3.03 5.69
C THR A 122 9.77 3.52 7.02
N GLU A 123 9.49 4.82 7.13
CA GLU A 123 8.88 5.42 8.32
C GLU A 123 7.54 4.75 8.69
N GLN A 124 6.77 4.33 7.68
CA GLN A 124 5.52 3.60 7.91
C GLN A 124 5.73 2.23 8.55
N GLN A 125 6.87 1.58 8.28
CA GLN A 125 7.22 0.31 8.92
C GLN A 125 7.72 0.50 10.36
N GLU A 126 8.26 1.67 10.70
CA GLU A 126 8.65 1.96 12.09
C GLU A 126 7.44 1.87 13.03
N VAL A 127 6.28 2.33 12.55
CA VAL A 127 5.01 2.20 13.27
C VAL A 127 4.61 0.73 13.36
N GLY A 128 4.69 0.17 14.56
CA GLY A 128 4.33 -1.23 14.82
C GLY A 128 5.45 -2.24 14.55
N TRP A 129 6.68 -1.79 14.27
CA TRP A 129 7.84 -2.69 14.13
C TRP A 129 8.08 -3.53 15.39
N VAL A 130 7.95 -2.89 16.56
CA VAL A 130 7.95 -3.53 17.88
C VAL A 130 6.50 -3.55 18.39
N SER A 131 5.69 -4.44 17.81
CA SER A 131 4.28 -4.64 18.18
C SER A 131 4.09 -5.51 19.41
N ASP A 132 5.13 -6.19 19.86
CA ASP A 132 5.08 -7.08 21.02
C ASP A 132 4.77 -6.24 22.27
N PRO A 133 3.63 -6.47 22.95
CA PRO A 133 3.26 -5.65 24.07
C PRO A 133 4.22 -5.92 25.24
N LEU A 134 4.76 -4.84 25.83
CA LEU A 134 5.69 -4.92 26.97
C LEU A 134 5.08 -5.67 28.16
N VAL A 135 3.77 -5.51 28.33
CA VAL A 135 2.97 -6.30 29.25
C VAL A 135 2.31 -7.38 28.41
N ARG A 136 2.65 -8.65 28.65
CA ARG A 136 1.85 -9.77 28.11
C ARG A 136 0.39 -9.44 28.41
N GLU A 137 -0.49 -9.50 27.42
CA GLU A 137 -1.93 -9.38 27.63
C GLU A 137 -2.39 -10.54 28.53
N ALA A 138 -2.10 -10.47 29.82
CA ALA A 138 -2.96 -11.01 30.83
C ALA A 138 -4.21 -10.19 30.65
N ARG A 139 -5.15 -10.71 29.84
CA ARG A 139 -6.54 -10.30 29.82
C ARG A 139 -7.07 -10.60 31.21
N ASP A 140 -6.61 -9.82 32.18
CA ASP A 140 -7.00 -9.97 33.56
C ASP A 140 -8.46 -9.58 33.55
N SER A 141 -9.30 -10.58 33.79
CA SER A 141 -10.75 -10.42 33.81
C SER A 141 -11.16 -9.38 34.86
N LYS A 142 -10.28 -9.04 35.80
CA LYS A 142 -10.50 -7.99 36.81
C LYS A 142 -10.45 -6.58 36.23
N PHE A 143 -9.70 -6.35 35.16
CA PHE A 143 -9.48 -5.02 34.59
C PHE A 143 -10.00 -4.91 33.16
N THR A 144 -10.18 -6.02 32.46
CA THR A 144 -10.65 -6.05 31.07
C THR A 144 -12.15 -6.35 31.03
N HIS A 145 -12.96 -5.36 30.63
CA HIS A 145 -14.41 -5.49 30.51
C HIS A 145 -14.85 -5.19 29.07
N PRO A 146 -14.58 -6.10 28.11
CA PRO A 146 -14.94 -5.86 26.72
C PRO A 146 -16.46 -5.81 26.59
N LYS A 147 -16.94 -4.92 25.72
CA LYS A 147 -18.37 -4.84 25.43
C LYS A 147 -18.76 -6.04 24.57
N HIS A 148 -19.75 -6.80 25.01
CA HIS A 148 -20.32 -7.90 24.24
C HIS A 148 -21.62 -7.47 23.57
N THR A 149 -21.88 -7.99 22.37
CA THR A 149 -23.17 -7.81 21.71
C THR A 149 -24.17 -8.79 22.30
N CYS A 150 -25.35 -8.30 22.69
CA CYS A 150 -26.48 -9.14 23.08
C CYS A 150 -27.51 -9.22 21.96
N ASP A 151 -28.50 -10.11 22.09
CA ASP A 151 -29.52 -10.35 21.07
C ASP A 151 -30.33 -9.10 20.74
N ILE A 152 -30.63 -8.26 21.73
CA ILE A 152 -31.34 -6.99 21.53
C ILE A 152 -30.48 -6.04 20.68
N THR A 153 -29.17 -5.93 20.96
CA THR A 153 -28.27 -5.08 20.18
C THR A 153 -28.10 -5.60 18.74
N ARG A 154 -28.02 -6.92 18.55
CA ARG A 154 -27.98 -7.55 17.22
C ARG A 154 -29.28 -7.30 16.45
N PHE A 155 -30.41 -7.45 17.12
CA PHE A 155 -31.73 -7.19 16.54
C PHE A 155 -31.86 -5.72 16.10
N ALA A 156 -31.47 -4.77 16.95
CA ALA A 156 -31.46 -3.35 16.60
C ALA A 156 -30.54 -3.06 15.41
N ALA A 157 -29.34 -3.67 15.37
CA ALA A 157 -28.43 -3.56 14.24
C ALA A 157 -29.04 -4.11 12.95
N ASN A 158 -29.74 -5.25 13.03
CA ASN A 158 -30.45 -5.84 11.90
C ASN A 158 -31.57 -4.92 11.41
N ILE A 159 -32.37 -4.34 12.30
CA ILE A 159 -33.39 -3.34 11.93
C ILE A 159 -32.76 -2.16 11.22
N ILE A 160 -31.67 -1.59 11.75
CA ILE A 160 -30.98 -0.47 11.12
C ILE A 160 -30.46 -0.87 9.74
N SER A 161 -29.89 -2.07 9.58
CA SER A 161 -29.41 -2.53 8.28
C SER A 161 -30.54 -2.74 7.26
N ALA A 162 -31.70 -3.23 7.70
CA ALA A 162 -32.84 -3.55 6.83
C ALA A 162 -33.73 -2.34 6.51
N SER A 163 -33.92 -1.46 7.49
CA SER A 163 -34.86 -0.33 7.40
C SER A 163 -34.17 1.04 7.33
N CYS A 164 -32.88 1.12 7.65
CA CYS A 164 -32.11 2.36 7.79
C CYS A 164 -32.73 3.35 8.81
N VAL A 165 -33.58 2.85 9.71
CA VAL A 165 -34.22 3.62 10.79
C VAL A 165 -33.73 3.09 12.14
N ASP A 166 -33.29 4.01 13.00
CA ASP A 166 -32.91 3.69 14.37
C ASP A 166 -34.17 3.44 15.23
N PRO A 167 -34.36 2.23 15.76
CA PRO A 167 -35.53 1.88 16.57
C PRO A 167 -35.61 2.63 17.90
N PHE A 168 -34.54 3.28 18.36
CA PHE A 168 -34.51 4.01 19.63
C PHE A 168 -34.58 5.53 19.47
N LYS A 169 -34.75 6.04 18.24
CA LYS A 169 -34.85 7.48 17.98
C LYS A 169 -36.20 8.02 18.48
N LYS A 170 -36.19 8.77 19.58
CA LYS A 170 -37.38 9.48 20.09
C LYS A 170 -37.76 10.61 19.13
N SER A 171 -39.06 10.76 18.86
CA SER A 171 -39.58 11.97 18.19
C SER A 171 -39.45 13.16 19.12
N ALA A 172 -39.13 14.34 18.58
CA ALA A 172 -39.14 15.57 19.36
C ALA A 172 -40.52 15.79 20.02
N PRO A 173 -40.59 16.32 21.26
CA PRO A 173 -41.86 16.71 21.86
C PRO A 173 -42.53 17.77 20.96
N LYS A 174 -43.82 17.61 20.71
CA LYS A 174 -44.64 18.57 19.97
C LYS A 174 -44.87 19.84 20.78
#